data_AF-A0A368GKN7-F1
#
_entry.id   AF-A0A368GKN7-F1
#
_cell.length_a   1.000
_cell.length_b   1.000
_cell.length_c   1.000
_cell.angle_alpha   90.00
_cell.angle_beta   90.00
_cell.angle_gamma   90.00
#
_symmetry.space_group_name_H-M   'P 1'
#
loop_
_entity.id
_entity.type
_entity.pdbx_description
1 polymer ?
#
loop_
_entity_poly.entity_id
_entity_poly.type
_entity_poly.pdbx_seq_one_letter_code
_entity_poly.pdbx_strand_id
1 'polypeptide(L)'
;MCAYLCVVAVLKMIYQLSHFPDLSFVNNGEVCNATRTFPEWVGIKKETDTWQLLGGMVVAIIVLALQSVVVYRQRHYRRMRGIPESNSDRVFPSFHIDEFDHSLVHCMKFIVDFGFYKFGYEISIIMMAINAWVRMDMLAAVMCVWLGLFVLNRRSVCRKLWYIFVIYLAVLFPLQYVIYVGLPEDSCLAYPWDHLFGGSSSSTKNVNFDIWMGLSNYAVDWPAENLIVDFFLLLIASCQLTVFRNEGTDNDSIFVNEDYHLKPNNPRYDFIATQRHEFRRFHQDRCVPLWTLDNVDHDVNSGYRWNLAVCPGVYHADILDSLARKQSLCDECEN
;
A
#
# COMPACT_ATOMS: atom_id res chain seq x y z
N MET A 1 11.94 -6.79 -20.27
CA MET A 1 12.58 -6.84 -18.93
C MET A 1 13.92 -7.59 -18.99
N CYS A 2 13.96 -8.94 -19.01
CA CYS A 2 15.23 -9.68 -18.96
C CYS A 2 16.24 -9.29 -20.05
N ALA A 3 15.81 -9.24 -21.33
CA ALA A 3 16.68 -8.84 -22.42
C ALA A 3 17.28 -7.43 -22.23
N TYR A 4 16.46 -6.49 -21.76
CA TYR A 4 16.90 -5.12 -21.45
C TYR A 4 17.95 -5.11 -20.33
N LEU A 5 17.69 -5.81 -19.22
CA LEU A 5 18.65 -5.91 -18.12
C LEU A 5 19.98 -6.55 -18.55
N CYS A 6 19.92 -7.58 -19.40
CA CYS A 6 21.13 -8.21 -19.94
C CYS A 6 21.92 -7.24 -20.84
N VAL A 7 21.25 -6.51 -21.73
CA VAL A 7 21.90 -5.51 -22.60
C VAL A 7 22.55 -4.42 -21.74
N VAL A 8 21.85 -3.87 -20.76
CA VAL A 8 22.41 -2.84 -19.86
C VAL A 8 23.57 -3.37 -19.03
N ALA A 9 23.48 -4.60 -18.51
CA ALA A 9 24.57 -5.22 -17.77
C ALA A 9 25.83 -5.41 -18.63
N VAL A 10 25.68 -5.87 -19.88
CA VAL A 10 26.79 -6.00 -20.83
C VAL A 10 27.39 -4.64 -21.18
N LEU A 11 26.56 -3.62 -21.45
CA LEU A 11 27.03 -2.26 -21.71
C LEU A 11 27.84 -1.69 -20.54
N LYS A 12 27.35 -1.88 -19.30
CA LYS A 12 28.06 -1.46 -18.09
C LYS A 12 29.39 -2.20 -17.91
N MET A 13 29.46 -3.49 -18.24
CA MET A 13 30.70 -4.27 -18.21
C MET A 13 31.71 -3.82 -19.26
N ILE A 14 31.26 -3.54 -20.49
CA ILE A 14 32.12 -3.04 -21.57
C ILE A 14 32.74 -1.70 -21.18
N TYR A 15 31.97 -0.81 -20.54
CA TYR A 15 32.47 0.49 -20.09
C TYR A 15 33.57 0.41 -19.02
N GLN A 16 33.64 -0.68 -18.24
CA GLN A 16 34.72 -0.90 -17.26
C GLN A 16 36.08 -1.26 -17.89
N LEU A 17 36.13 -1.56 -19.19
CA LEU A 17 37.39 -1.86 -19.87
C LEU A 17 38.32 -0.64 -19.83
N SER A 18 39.59 -0.87 -19.50
CA SER A 18 40.63 0.16 -19.42
C SER A 18 40.88 0.90 -20.74
N HIS A 19 40.40 0.37 -21.86
CA HIS A 19 40.51 0.98 -23.17
C HIS A 19 39.61 2.22 -23.35
N PHE A 20 38.48 2.29 -22.64
CA PHE A 20 37.60 3.45 -22.74
C PHE A 20 38.10 4.57 -21.82
N PRO A 21 38.24 5.81 -22.30
CA PRO A 21 38.56 6.93 -21.43
C PRO A 21 37.40 7.20 -20.46
N ASP A 22 37.71 7.73 -19.29
CA ASP A 22 36.69 8.19 -18.34
C ASP A 22 35.98 9.41 -18.91
N LEU A 23 34.76 9.19 -19.42
CA LEU A 23 33.89 10.25 -19.91
C LEU A 23 33.21 11.02 -18.77
N SER A 24 33.47 10.64 -17.52
CA SER A 24 32.95 11.31 -16.32
C SER A 24 33.80 12.51 -15.88
N PHE A 25 34.73 12.98 -16.72
CA PHE A 25 35.48 14.20 -16.42
C PHE A 25 34.58 15.42 -16.58
N VAL A 26 34.30 16.09 -15.46
CA VAL A 26 33.60 17.37 -15.46
C VAL A 26 34.56 18.43 -16.00
N ASN A 27 34.32 18.90 -17.23
CA ASN A 27 35.00 20.09 -17.71
C ASN A 27 34.21 21.30 -17.21
N ASN A 28 34.64 21.88 -16.09
CA ASN A 28 34.12 23.15 -15.57
C ASN A 28 34.48 24.27 -16.56
N GLY A 29 33.74 24.36 -17.66
CA GLY A 29 33.73 25.54 -18.50
C GLY A 29 33.19 26.74 -17.71
N GLU A 30 33.57 27.95 -18.11
CA GLU A 30 33.22 29.21 -17.43
C GLU A 30 31.71 29.50 -17.30
N VAL A 31 30.83 28.65 -17.86
CA VAL A 31 29.40 28.92 -18.02
C VAL A 31 28.53 28.27 -16.91
N CYS A 32 28.90 27.09 -16.39
CA CYS A 32 28.13 26.41 -15.33
C CYS A 32 29.02 25.53 -14.45
N ASN A 33 28.76 25.52 -13.14
CA ASN A 33 29.39 24.60 -12.20
C ASN A 33 28.58 23.29 -12.14
N ALA A 34 28.85 22.36 -13.05
CA ALA A 34 28.21 21.04 -13.07
C ALA A 34 28.92 20.10 -12.09
N THR A 35 28.17 19.28 -11.35
CA THR A 35 28.74 18.28 -10.44
C THR A 35 28.70 16.88 -11.06
N ARG A 36 27.68 16.59 -11.88
CA ARG A 36 27.49 15.30 -12.56
C ARG A 36 27.52 15.43 -14.08
N THR A 37 28.28 14.54 -14.70
CA THR A 37 28.37 14.46 -16.16
C THR A 37 27.20 13.71 -16.80
N PHE A 38 26.96 13.91 -18.10
CA PHE A 38 25.93 13.19 -18.86
C PHE A 38 26.06 11.65 -18.77
N PRO A 39 27.26 11.03 -18.88
CA PRO A 39 27.41 9.59 -18.66
C PRO A 39 27.02 9.16 -17.25
N GLU A 40 27.35 9.96 -16.23
CA GLU A 40 26.97 9.67 -14.83
C GLU A 40 25.45 9.81 -14.63
N TRP A 41 24.80 10.78 -15.27
CA TRP A 41 23.34 10.94 -15.29
C TRP A 41 22.63 9.75 -15.94
N VAL A 42 23.16 9.20 -17.04
CA VAL A 42 22.68 7.93 -17.65
C VAL A 42 22.91 6.73 -16.73
N GLY A 43 23.76 6.87 -15.70
CA GLY A 43 24.10 5.80 -14.75
C GLY A 43 25.29 4.95 -15.18
N ILE A 44 26.17 5.49 -16.04
CA ILE A 44 27.41 4.89 -16.49
C ILE A 44 28.57 5.57 -15.75
N LYS A 45 29.12 4.87 -14.76
CA LYS A 45 30.26 5.33 -13.96
C LYS A 45 31.31 4.22 -13.90
N LYS A 46 32.58 4.58 -13.99
CA LYS A 46 33.66 3.64 -13.68
C LYS A 46 33.78 3.51 -12.18
N GLU A 47 33.70 2.28 -11.71
CA GLU A 47 33.78 1.96 -10.30
C GLU A 47 34.89 0.93 -10.08
N THR A 48 35.58 1.07 -8.95
CA THR A 48 36.61 0.11 -8.53
C THR A 48 35.96 -1.23 -8.14
N ASP A 49 34.78 -1.16 -7.53
CA ASP A 49 34.01 -2.33 -7.11
C ASP A 49 32.90 -2.65 -8.11
N THR A 50 33.20 -3.55 -9.04
CA THR A 50 32.23 -4.06 -10.05
C THR A 50 30.92 -4.58 -9.44
N TRP A 51 30.96 -5.13 -8.22
CA TRP A 51 29.77 -5.64 -7.53
C TRP A 51 28.77 -4.53 -7.16
N GLN A 52 29.24 -3.34 -6.76
CA GLN A 52 28.34 -2.23 -6.42
C GLN A 52 27.58 -1.74 -7.66
N LEU A 53 28.20 -1.82 -8.83
CA LEU A 53 27.59 -1.43 -10.11
C LEU A 53 26.62 -2.49 -10.66
N LEU A 54 26.95 -3.78 -10.54
CA LEU A 54 26.23 -4.88 -11.20
C LEU A 54 25.36 -5.73 -10.28
N GLY A 55 25.63 -5.74 -8.97
CA GLY A 55 24.99 -6.65 -8.02
C GLY A 55 23.47 -6.59 -8.08
N GLY A 56 22.88 -5.39 -8.07
CA GLY A 56 21.44 -5.21 -8.16
C GLY A 56 20.83 -5.76 -9.47
N MET A 57 21.49 -5.57 -10.61
CA MET A 57 21.02 -6.09 -11.90
C MET A 57 21.14 -7.60 -11.97
N VAL A 58 22.24 -8.18 -11.48
CA VAL A 58 22.44 -9.63 -11.45
C VAL A 58 21.40 -10.30 -10.56
N VAL A 59 21.14 -9.75 -9.37
CA VAL A 59 20.08 -10.24 -8.47
C VAL A 59 18.72 -10.16 -9.15
N ALA A 60 18.39 -9.04 -9.82
CA ALA A 60 17.14 -8.90 -10.56
C ALA A 60 16.99 -9.96 -11.67
N ILE A 61 18.06 -10.24 -12.43
CA ILE A 61 18.06 -11.29 -13.47
C ILE A 61 17.85 -12.67 -12.85
N ILE A 62 18.51 -12.98 -11.72
CA ILE A 62 18.34 -14.26 -11.01
C ILE A 62 16.90 -14.41 -10.53
N VAL A 63 16.31 -13.37 -9.93
CA VAL A 63 14.91 -13.39 -9.46
C VAL A 63 13.93 -13.61 -10.61
N LEU A 64 14.10 -12.92 -11.74
CA LEU A 64 13.26 -13.11 -12.93
C LEU A 64 13.42 -14.51 -13.53
N ALA A 65 14.65 -15.04 -13.56
CA ALA A 65 14.92 -16.40 -14.00
C ALA A 65 14.22 -17.42 -13.07
N LEU A 66 14.35 -17.27 -11.76
CA LEU A 66 13.68 -18.12 -10.78
C LEU A 66 12.16 -18.08 -10.93
N GLN A 67 11.56 -16.89 -11.09
CA GLN A 67 10.13 -16.74 -11.35
C GLN A 67 9.72 -17.53 -12.61
N SER A 68 10.47 -17.39 -13.70
CA SER A 68 10.18 -18.12 -14.95
C SER A 68 10.29 -19.63 -14.79
N VAL A 69 11.28 -20.11 -14.03
CA VAL A 69 11.49 -21.54 -13.73
C VAL A 69 10.35 -22.10 -12.87
N VAL A 70 9.90 -21.35 -11.86
CA VAL A 70 8.77 -21.75 -11.01
C VAL A 70 7.50 -21.86 -11.84
N VAL A 71 7.18 -20.85 -12.65
CA VAL A 71 6.00 -20.87 -13.54
C VAL A 71 6.09 -22.02 -14.54
N TYR A 72 7.26 -22.25 -15.13
CA TYR A 72 7.50 -23.36 -16.05
C TYR A 72 7.28 -24.72 -15.38
N ARG A 73 7.86 -24.93 -14.19
CA ARG A 73 7.69 -26.19 -13.42
C ARG A 73 6.24 -26.42 -13.02
N GLN A 74 5.54 -25.38 -12.56
CA GLN A 74 4.12 -25.46 -12.23
C GLN A 74 3.28 -25.85 -13.45
N ARG A 75 3.53 -25.23 -14.61
CA ARG A 75 2.82 -25.53 -15.86
C ARG A 75 3.12 -26.94 -16.37
N HIS A 76 4.38 -27.36 -16.34
CA HIS A 76 4.79 -28.71 -16.73
C HIS A 76 4.14 -29.77 -15.84
N TYR A 77 4.18 -29.58 -14.52
CA TYR A 77 3.56 -30.49 -13.56
C TYR A 77 2.05 -30.65 -13.79
N ARG A 78 1.34 -29.52 -14.04
CA ARG A 78 -0.10 -29.54 -14.34
C ARG A 78 -0.40 -30.27 -15.65
N ARG A 79 0.37 -30.01 -16.72
CA ARG A 79 0.22 -30.68 -18.02
C ARG A 79 0.40 -32.19 -17.92
N MET A 80 1.44 -32.65 -17.20
CA MET A 80 1.70 -34.09 -17.01
C MET A 80 0.59 -34.81 -16.26
N ARG A 81 -0.13 -34.11 -15.38
CA ARG A 81 -1.22 -34.68 -14.57
C ARG A 81 -2.62 -34.38 -15.12
N GLY A 82 -2.73 -33.71 -16.28
CA GLY A 82 -4.01 -33.31 -16.84
C GLY A 82 -4.82 -32.35 -15.96
N ILE A 83 -4.18 -31.63 -15.03
CA ILE A 83 -4.85 -30.69 -14.13
C ILE A 83 -5.11 -29.39 -14.90
N PRO A 84 -6.34 -28.85 -14.91
CA PRO A 84 -6.63 -27.58 -15.57
C PRO A 84 -5.80 -26.43 -14.96
N GLU A 85 -5.55 -25.38 -15.74
CA GLU A 85 -4.96 -24.15 -15.19
C GLU A 85 -5.92 -23.64 -14.09
N SER A 86 -5.45 -23.63 -12.83
CA SER A 86 -6.33 -23.37 -11.70
C SER A 86 -6.87 -21.94 -11.77
N ASN A 87 -8.18 -21.80 -11.89
CA ASN A 87 -8.88 -20.51 -11.76
C ASN A 87 -8.88 -19.96 -10.31
N SER A 88 -8.36 -20.74 -9.36
CA SER A 88 -8.32 -20.35 -7.95
C SER A 88 -6.91 -19.91 -7.58
N ASP A 89 -6.78 -18.62 -7.24
CA ASP A 89 -5.56 -17.94 -6.81
C ASP A 89 -5.14 -18.30 -5.37
N ARG A 90 -5.49 -19.52 -4.91
CA ARG A 90 -5.30 -19.95 -3.52
C ARG A 90 -4.10 -20.87 -3.37
N VAL A 91 -3.36 -20.71 -2.29
CA VAL A 91 -2.18 -21.53 -1.95
C VAL A 91 -2.62 -22.89 -1.41
N PHE A 92 -3.68 -22.94 -0.59
CA PHE A 92 -4.24 -24.19 -0.05
C PHE A 92 -5.68 -24.44 -0.55
N PRO A 93 -5.87 -25.02 -1.75
CA PRO A 93 -7.20 -25.26 -2.30
C PRO A 93 -8.05 -26.24 -1.49
N SER A 94 -7.45 -27.04 -0.60
CA SER A 94 -8.15 -27.97 0.28
C SER A 94 -8.70 -27.34 1.57
N PHE A 95 -8.47 -26.04 1.80
CA PHE A 95 -8.93 -25.36 3.00
C PHE A 95 -10.39 -24.92 2.88
N HIS A 96 -11.23 -25.36 3.82
CA HIS A 96 -12.62 -24.93 3.95
C HIS A 96 -12.74 -23.80 4.99
N ILE A 97 -13.47 -22.73 4.64
CA ILE A 97 -13.66 -21.54 5.50
C ILE A 97 -14.26 -21.89 6.87
N ASP A 98 -15.04 -22.96 6.94
CA ASP A 98 -15.70 -23.40 8.17
C ASP A 98 -14.71 -23.93 9.21
N GLU A 99 -13.51 -24.36 8.80
CA GLU A 99 -12.52 -24.97 9.68
C GLU A 99 -11.54 -23.97 10.33
N PHE A 100 -11.67 -22.66 10.06
CA PHE A 100 -10.66 -21.68 10.51
C PHE A 100 -10.53 -21.62 12.05
N ASP A 101 -11.60 -21.90 12.79
CA ASP A 101 -11.67 -21.79 14.26
C ASP A 101 -11.22 -23.06 15.01
N HIS A 102 -10.78 -24.10 14.29
CA HIS A 102 -10.35 -25.35 14.92
C HIS A 102 -8.97 -25.26 15.56
N SER A 103 -8.02 -24.53 14.96
CA SER A 103 -6.66 -24.39 15.49
C SER A 103 -5.91 -23.19 14.91
N LEU A 104 -4.86 -22.74 15.61
CA LEU A 104 -3.97 -21.66 15.14
C LEU A 104 -3.36 -21.94 13.76
N VAL A 105 -3.04 -23.21 13.46
CA VAL A 105 -2.49 -23.60 12.16
C VAL A 105 -3.52 -23.42 11.04
N HIS A 106 -4.78 -23.73 11.30
CA HIS A 106 -5.87 -23.51 10.35
C HIS A 106 -6.20 -22.01 10.20
N CYS A 107 -6.09 -21.23 11.28
CA CYS A 107 -6.17 -19.76 11.21
C CYS A 107 -5.03 -19.17 10.36
N MET A 108 -3.79 -19.63 10.51
CA MET A 108 -2.67 -19.13 9.70
C MET A 108 -2.85 -19.47 8.22
N LYS A 109 -3.35 -20.67 7.89
CA LYS A 109 -3.73 -21.03 6.51
C LYS A 109 -4.80 -20.08 5.96
N PHE A 110 -5.81 -19.75 6.77
CA PHE A 110 -6.84 -18.78 6.41
C PHE A 110 -6.27 -17.38 6.16
N ILE A 111 -5.36 -16.89 7.00
CA ILE A 111 -4.73 -15.57 6.82
C ILE A 111 -3.91 -15.54 5.52
N VAL A 112 -3.19 -16.62 5.19
CA VAL A 112 -2.40 -16.69 3.95
C VAL A 112 -3.29 -16.66 2.71
N ASP A 113 -4.40 -17.41 2.70
CA ASP A 113 -5.28 -17.49 1.51
C ASP A 113 -6.29 -16.34 1.40
N PHE A 114 -6.83 -15.84 2.52
CA PHE A 114 -7.93 -14.86 2.54
C PHE A 114 -7.59 -13.54 3.26
N GLY A 115 -6.41 -13.42 3.87
CA GLY A 115 -6.04 -12.24 4.65
C GLY A 115 -6.12 -10.96 3.83
N PHE A 116 -5.50 -10.94 2.65
CA PHE A 116 -5.57 -9.77 1.75
C PHE A 116 -6.96 -9.58 1.14
N TYR A 117 -7.70 -10.66 0.84
CA TYR A 117 -9.07 -10.55 0.34
C TYR A 117 -10.01 -9.84 1.33
N LYS A 118 -9.87 -10.13 2.63
CA LYS A 118 -10.74 -9.56 3.68
C LYS A 118 -10.25 -8.20 4.21
N PHE A 119 -8.95 -8.07 4.45
CA PHE A 119 -8.34 -6.88 5.08
C PHE A 119 -7.55 -5.98 4.12
N GLY A 120 -7.53 -6.30 2.82
CA GLY A 120 -6.72 -5.57 1.83
C GLY A 120 -7.04 -4.08 1.76
N TYR A 121 -8.30 -3.69 1.95
CA TYR A 121 -8.70 -2.28 2.00
C TYR A 121 -8.04 -1.55 3.18
N GLU A 122 -8.14 -2.10 4.39
CA GLU A 122 -7.52 -1.49 5.58
C GLU A 122 -6.00 -1.41 5.46
N ILE A 123 -5.37 -2.47 4.93
CA ILE A 123 -3.93 -2.48 4.64
C ILE A 123 -3.56 -1.38 3.63
N SER A 124 -4.41 -1.17 2.61
CA SER A 124 -4.20 -0.12 1.61
C SER A 124 -4.30 1.27 2.23
N ILE A 125 -5.29 1.52 3.10
CA ILE A 125 -5.45 2.80 3.82
C ILE A 125 -4.27 3.07 4.76
N ILE A 126 -3.78 2.06 5.47
CA ILE A 126 -2.56 2.18 6.30
C ILE A 126 -1.34 2.51 5.43
N MET A 127 -1.16 1.82 4.29
CA MET A 127 -0.06 2.12 3.37
C MET A 127 -0.14 3.53 2.79
N MET A 128 -1.34 4.03 2.48
CA MET A 128 -1.56 5.41 2.06
C MET A 128 -1.13 6.41 3.14
N ALA A 129 -1.48 6.15 4.40
CA ALA A 129 -1.07 6.99 5.52
C ALA A 129 0.46 7.00 5.71
N ILE A 130 1.11 5.83 5.60
CA ILE A 130 2.57 5.72 5.65
C ILE A 130 3.21 6.51 4.50
N ASN A 131 2.68 6.40 3.28
CA ASN A 131 3.19 7.13 2.12
C ASN A 131 3.12 8.65 2.34
N ALA A 132 1.97 9.16 2.82
CA ALA A 132 1.83 10.59 3.13
C ALA A 132 2.82 11.04 4.22
N TRP A 133 3.03 10.22 5.26
CA TRP A 133 3.97 10.52 6.33
C TRP A 133 5.43 10.55 5.88
N VAL A 134 5.85 9.63 5.01
CA VAL A 134 7.25 9.54 4.55
C VAL A 134 7.60 10.73 3.64
N ARG A 135 6.66 11.16 2.80
CA ARG A 135 6.94 12.18 1.77
C ARG A 135 6.94 13.62 2.28
N MET A 136 5.98 13.99 3.13
CA MET A 136 5.81 15.35 3.67
C MET A 136 5.83 16.49 2.61
N ASP A 137 5.42 16.20 1.37
CA ASP A 137 5.40 17.13 0.23
C ASP A 137 3.97 17.48 -0.23
N MET A 138 3.83 18.28 -1.29
CA MET A 138 2.52 18.60 -1.87
C MET A 138 1.74 17.34 -2.29
N LEU A 139 2.44 16.32 -2.82
CA LEU A 139 1.81 15.05 -3.20
C LEU A 139 1.27 14.32 -1.97
N ALA A 140 1.95 14.38 -0.83
CA ALA A 140 1.44 13.87 0.45
C ALA A 140 0.13 14.57 0.85
N ALA A 141 0.03 15.89 0.67
CA ALA A 141 -1.21 16.62 0.94
C ALA A 141 -2.37 16.13 0.05
N VAL A 142 -2.11 15.90 -1.25
CA VAL A 142 -3.08 15.31 -2.18
C VAL A 142 -3.45 13.87 -1.76
N MET A 143 -2.48 13.07 -1.30
CA MET A 143 -2.75 11.74 -0.76
C MET A 143 -3.62 11.78 0.48
N CYS A 144 -3.45 12.75 1.38
CA CYS A 144 -4.33 12.94 2.54
C CYS A 144 -5.78 13.27 2.13
N VAL A 145 -5.97 14.04 1.05
CA VAL A 145 -7.31 14.30 0.50
C VAL A 145 -7.93 13.00 -0.03
N TRP A 146 -7.17 12.20 -0.79
CA TRP A 146 -7.64 10.86 -1.22
C TRP A 146 -7.96 9.94 -0.05
N LEU A 147 -7.12 9.93 0.98
CA LEU A 147 -7.33 9.17 2.21
C LEU A 147 -8.63 9.57 2.89
N GLY A 148 -8.88 10.88 3.04
CA GLY A 148 -10.13 11.42 3.60
C GLY A 148 -11.35 11.00 2.77
N LEU A 149 -11.26 11.06 1.45
CA LEU A 149 -12.33 10.58 0.57
C LEU A 149 -12.63 9.09 0.78
N PHE A 150 -11.62 8.25 1.00
CA PHE A 150 -11.84 6.83 1.21
C PHE A 150 -12.35 6.49 2.62
N VAL A 151 -11.91 7.22 3.64
CA VAL A 151 -12.35 7.01 5.03
C VAL A 151 -13.79 7.50 5.23
N LEU A 152 -14.20 8.60 4.60
CA LEU A 152 -15.52 9.19 4.79
C LEU A 152 -16.63 8.56 3.92
N ASN A 153 -16.27 7.78 2.89
CA ASN A 153 -17.23 7.19 1.97
C ASN A 153 -17.50 5.72 2.26
N ARG A 154 -18.70 5.25 1.89
CA ARG A 154 -19.08 3.83 1.99
C ARG A 154 -18.27 2.98 0.99
N ARG A 155 -17.99 1.73 1.35
CA ARG A 155 -17.26 0.75 0.50
C ARG A 155 -17.80 0.64 -0.93
N SER A 156 -19.10 0.79 -1.12
CA SER A 156 -19.75 0.77 -2.44
C SER A 156 -19.30 1.91 -3.35
N VAL A 157 -19.10 3.11 -2.80
CA VAL A 157 -18.57 4.29 -3.50
C VAL A 157 -17.06 4.18 -3.65
N CYS A 158 -16.35 3.79 -2.58
CA CYS A 158 -14.90 3.59 -2.62
C CYS A 158 -14.49 2.64 -3.73
N ARG A 159 -15.21 1.53 -3.94
CA ARG A 159 -14.98 0.59 -5.05
C ARG A 159 -15.03 1.24 -6.43
N LYS A 160 -15.95 2.19 -6.65
CA LYS A 160 -16.06 2.90 -7.94
C LYS A 160 -14.91 3.90 -8.11
N LEU A 161 -14.58 4.64 -7.05
CA LEU A 161 -13.49 5.62 -7.05
C LEU A 161 -12.11 4.97 -7.09
N TRP A 162 -11.96 3.74 -6.59
CA TRP A 162 -10.68 3.04 -6.49
C TRP A 162 -9.99 2.89 -7.84
N TYR A 163 -10.76 2.62 -8.90
CA TYR A 163 -10.21 2.52 -10.25
C TYR A 163 -9.55 3.84 -10.71
N ILE A 164 -10.20 4.98 -10.42
CA ILE A 164 -9.66 6.31 -10.73
C ILE A 164 -8.38 6.55 -9.93
N PHE A 165 -8.36 6.18 -8.65
CA PHE A 165 -7.19 6.32 -7.79
C PHE A 165 -6.00 5.47 -8.26
N VAL A 166 -6.23 4.23 -8.68
CA VAL A 166 -5.15 3.38 -9.22
C VAL A 166 -4.60 3.94 -10.54
N ILE A 167 -5.45 4.49 -11.41
CA ILE A 167 -4.98 5.20 -12.61
C ILE A 167 -4.15 6.43 -12.23
N TYR A 168 -4.63 7.22 -11.28
CA TYR A 168 -3.89 8.37 -10.76
C TYR A 168 -2.49 7.96 -10.28
N LEU A 169 -2.37 6.91 -9.46
CA LEU A 169 -1.08 6.40 -9.02
C LEU A 169 -0.21 5.87 -10.18
N ALA A 170 -0.82 5.16 -11.14
CA ALA A 170 -0.11 4.60 -12.29
C ALA A 170 0.46 5.67 -13.23
N VAL A 171 -0.19 6.84 -13.31
CA VAL A 171 0.30 8.01 -14.07
C VAL A 171 1.28 8.83 -13.24
N LEU A 172 1.02 9.00 -11.94
CA LEU A 172 1.87 9.79 -11.05
C LEU A 172 3.27 9.16 -10.88
N PHE A 173 3.34 7.84 -10.70
CA PHE A 173 4.59 7.13 -10.46
C PHE A 173 5.67 7.38 -11.54
N PRO A 174 5.41 7.19 -12.86
CA PRO A 174 6.41 7.49 -13.88
C PRO A 174 6.71 8.99 -14.00
N LEU A 175 5.72 9.87 -13.80
CA LEU A 175 5.96 11.33 -13.82
C LEU A 175 6.93 11.73 -12.71
N GLN A 176 6.75 11.18 -11.51
CA GLN A 176 7.60 11.46 -10.38
C GLN A 176 9.01 10.90 -10.57
N TYR A 177 9.14 9.72 -11.18
CA TYR A 177 10.45 9.19 -11.57
C TYR A 177 11.18 10.14 -12.52
N VAL A 178 10.51 10.69 -13.53
CA VAL A 178 11.11 11.67 -14.44
C VAL A 178 11.55 12.94 -13.71
N ILE A 179 10.73 13.44 -12.77
CA ILE A 179 11.09 14.63 -11.98
C ILE A 179 12.29 14.34 -11.08
N TYR A 180 12.37 13.17 -10.45
CA TYR A 180 13.47 12.80 -9.55
C TYR A 180 14.77 12.55 -10.32
N VAL A 181 14.72 11.98 -11.53
CA VAL A 181 15.89 11.83 -12.42
C VAL A 181 16.37 13.20 -12.92
N GLY A 182 15.44 14.12 -13.20
CA GLY A 182 15.76 15.48 -13.62
C GLY A 182 16.45 15.55 -14.98
N LEU A 183 16.93 16.75 -15.31
CA LEU A 183 17.74 17.04 -16.49
C LEU A 183 19.23 16.84 -16.18
N PRO A 184 20.04 16.49 -17.19
CA PRO A 184 21.49 16.42 -17.03
C PRO A 184 22.10 17.80 -16.75
N GLU A 185 22.89 17.91 -15.68
CA GLU A 185 23.57 19.14 -15.24
C GLU A 185 24.50 19.71 -16.33
N ASP A 186 25.19 18.85 -17.07
CA ASP A 186 26.10 19.23 -18.17
C ASP A 186 25.43 20.04 -19.29
N SER A 187 24.10 19.94 -19.44
CA SER A 187 23.39 20.67 -20.50
C SER A 187 23.18 22.14 -20.17
N CYS A 188 23.53 22.62 -18.97
CA CYS A 188 23.38 24.02 -18.55
C CYS A 188 21.94 24.57 -18.72
N LEU A 189 20.93 23.70 -18.72
CA LEU A 189 19.54 24.10 -18.88
C LEU A 189 18.93 24.40 -17.51
N ALA A 190 18.41 25.62 -17.36
CA ALA A 190 17.59 25.99 -16.21
C ALA A 190 16.24 25.28 -16.29
N TYR A 191 15.66 24.92 -15.14
CA TYR A 191 14.36 24.27 -15.14
C TYR A 191 13.24 25.26 -15.45
N PRO A 192 12.13 24.82 -16.08
CA PRO A 192 11.00 25.70 -16.38
C PRO A 192 10.37 26.31 -15.13
N TRP A 193 10.37 25.62 -13.98
CA TRP A 193 9.79 26.19 -12.76
C TRP A 193 10.69 27.25 -12.11
N ASP A 194 11.98 27.29 -12.42
CA ASP A 194 12.88 28.32 -11.89
C ASP A 194 12.46 29.73 -12.34
N HIS A 195 11.92 29.87 -13.56
CA HIS A 195 11.41 31.15 -14.06
C HIS A 195 9.96 31.43 -13.64
N LEU A 196 9.16 30.38 -13.35
CA LEU A 196 7.76 30.52 -12.96
C LEU A 196 7.60 30.89 -11.48
N PHE A 197 8.46 30.33 -10.61
CA PHE A 197 8.40 30.53 -9.16
C PHE A 197 9.61 31.31 -8.60
N GLY A 198 10.67 31.51 -9.38
CA GLY A 198 11.77 32.44 -9.08
C GLY A 198 11.46 33.82 -9.65
N GLY A 199 11.10 34.78 -8.80
CA GLY A 199 10.75 36.14 -9.24
C GLY A 199 11.92 36.86 -9.94
N SER A 200 11.59 37.74 -10.90
CA SER A 200 12.54 38.57 -11.66
C SER A 200 13.29 39.63 -10.84
N SER A 201 13.11 39.68 -9.52
CA SER A 201 13.64 40.75 -8.68
C SER A 201 13.62 40.42 -7.17
N SER A 202 14.31 39.38 -6.73
CA SER A 202 15.02 39.39 -5.43
C SER A 202 15.92 38.16 -5.30
N SER A 203 17.15 38.37 -4.84
CA SER A 203 18.27 37.43 -4.84
C SER A 203 18.19 36.26 -3.85
N THR A 204 17.02 35.68 -3.63
CA THR A 204 16.85 34.46 -2.84
C THR A 204 15.76 33.59 -3.46
N LYS A 205 16.17 32.67 -4.34
CA LYS A 205 15.33 31.54 -4.78
C LYS A 205 14.85 30.81 -3.53
N ASN A 206 13.53 30.70 -3.34
CA ASN A 206 12.94 29.94 -2.24
C ASN A 206 13.07 28.44 -2.53
N VAL A 207 14.29 27.90 -2.39
CA VAL A 207 14.60 26.48 -2.61
C VAL A 207 13.66 25.57 -1.80
N ASN A 208 13.23 26.01 -0.61
CA ASN A 208 12.27 25.29 0.22
C ASN A 208 10.91 25.08 -0.45
N PHE A 209 10.44 26.02 -1.27
CA PHE A 209 9.18 25.90 -1.98
C PHE A 209 9.27 24.85 -3.09
N ASP A 210 10.37 24.83 -3.85
CA ASP A 210 10.61 23.83 -4.88
C ASP A 210 10.69 22.41 -4.28
N ILE A 211 11.37 22.28 -3.13
CA ILE A 211 11.44 21.03 -2.38
C ILE A 211 10.04 20.59 -1.93
N TRP A 212 9.25 21.51 -1.36
CA TRP A 212 7.91 21.18 -0.88
C TRP A 212 6.94 20.81 -2.03
N MET A 213 7.08 21.46 -3.18
CA MET A 213 6.33 21.12 -4.40
C MET A 213 6.79 19.79 -5.03
N GLY A 214 7.94 19.25 -4.63
CA GLY A 214 8.52 18.03 -5.20
C GLY A 214 9.15 18.23 -6.58
N LEU A 215 9.61 19.44 -6.90
CA LEU A 215 10.17 19.80 -8.22
C LEU A 215 11.67 19.54 -8.31
N SER A 216 12.16 19.06 -9.46
CA SER A 216 13.59 18.78 -9.63
C SER A 216 14.44 20.03 -9.44
N ASN A 217 15.58 19.89 -8.79
CA ASN A 217 16.50 20.99 -8.54
C ASN A 217 17.91 20.42 -8.43
N TYR A 218 18.89 21.10 -9.01
CA TYR A 218 20.30 20.70 -8.95
C TYR A 218 20.91 20.81 -7.54
N ALA A 219 20.27 21.54 -6.63
CA ALA A 219 20.77 21.74 -5.27
C ALA A 219 20.47 20.60 -4.29
N VAL A 220 19.51 19.72 -4.59
CA VAL A 220 19.03 18.69 -3.66
C VAL A 220 18.89 17.36 -4.38
N ASP A 221 19.57 16.34 -3.85
CA ASP A 221 19.39 14.96 -4.26
C ASP A 221 18.11 14.39 -3.63
N TRP A 222 17.23 13.84 -4.46
CA TRP A 222 15.99 13.22 -3.99
C TRP A 222 16.25 11.82 -3.41
N PRO A 223 15.71 11.49 -2.23
CA PRO A 223 15.86 10.16 -1.65
C PRO A 223 15.11 9.12 -2.50
N ALA A 224 15.82 8.07 -2.91
CA ALA A 224 15.23 6.96 -3.68
C ALA A 224 14.18 6.17 -2.87
N GLU A 225 14.23 6.24 -1.54
CA GLU A 225 13.31 5.57 -0.63
C GLU A 225 11.85 5.98 -0.87
N ASN A 226 11.61 7.24 -1.23
CA ASN A 226 10.25 7.74 -1.48
C ASN A 226 9.57 7.00 -2.63
N LEU A 227 10.31 6.75 -3.73
CA LEU A 227 9.77 5.97 -4.87
C LEU A 227 9.49 4.52 -4.52
N ILE A 228 10.29 3.92 -3.62
CA ILE A 228 10.08 2.55 -3.18
C ILE A 228 8.74 2.44 -2.46
N VAL A 229 8.44 3.40 -1.58
CA VAL A 229 7.15 3.45 -0.87
C VAL A 229 6.00 3.68 -1.85
N ASP A 230 6.15 4.58 -2.83
CA ASP A 230 5.14 4.79 -3.88
C ASP A 230 4.86 3.52 -4.69
N PHE A 231 5.92 2.74 -5.00
CA PHE A 231 5.80 1.47 -5.70
C PHE A 231 4.99 0.45 -4.89
N PHE A 232 5.29 0.30 -3.59
CA PHE A 232 4.53 -0.60 -2.73
C PHE A 232 3.09 -0.16 -2.56
N LEU A 233 2.83 1.15 -2.48
CA LEU A 233 1.48 1.70 -2.46
C LEU A 233 0.72 1.32 -3.75
N LEU A 234 1.31 1.54 -4.92
CA LEU A 234 0.71 1.17 -6.21
C LEU A 234 0.46 -0.34 -6.30
N LEU A 235 1.42 -1.16 -5.85
CA LEU A 235 1.29 -2.62 -5.83
C LEU A 235 0.09 -3.05 -4.98
N ILE A 236 0.03 -2.62 -3.72
CA ILE A 236 -1.06 -2.96 -2.80
C ILE A 236 -2.41 -2.44 -3.34
N ALA A 237 -2.45 -1.21 -3.85
CA ALA A 237 -3.65 -0.64 -4.43
C ALA A 237 -4.13 -1.41 -5.68
N SER A 238 -3.22 -1.90 -6.51
CA SER A 238 -3.53 -2.74 -7.68
C SER A 238 -4.06 -4.13 -7.29
N CYS A 239 -3.50 -4.74 -6.25
CA CYS A 239 -4.03 -5.97 -5.67
C CYS A 239 -5.45 -5.74 -5.13
N GLN A 240 -5.67 -4.64 -4.41
CA GLN A 240 -6.98 -4.28 -3.88
C GLN A 240 -8.00 -4.00 -4.99
N LEU A 241 -7.59 -3.42 -6.12
CA LEU A 241 -8.45 -3.26 -7.29
C LEU A 241 -8.93 -4.61 -7.83
N THR A 242 -8.06 -5.61 -7.86
CA THR A 242 -8.43 -6.98 -8.28
C THR A 242 -9.47 -7.57 -7.34
N VAL A 243 -9.30 -7.39 -6.02
CA VAL A 243 -10.29 -7.82 -5.01
C VAL A 243 -11.64 -7.14 -5.23
N PHE A 244 -11.66 -5.82 -5.43
CA PHE A 244 -12.89 -5.07 -5.67
C PHE A 244 -13.63 -5.46 -6.97
N ARG A 245 -12.90 -5.92 -7.99
CA ARG A 245 -13.50 -6.45 -9.22
C ARG A 245 -14.17 -7.80 -8.97
N ASN A 246 -13.54 -8.66 -8.17
CA ASN A 246 -14.06 -9.99 -7.84
C ASN A 246 -15.24 -9.93 -6.85
N GLU A 247 -15.28 -8.95 -5.95
CA GLU A 247 -16.43 -8.71 -5.04
C GLU A 247 -17.74 -8.37 -5.77
N GLY A 248 -17.68 -7.94 -7.03
CA GLY A 248 -18.87 -7.58 -7.82
C GLY A 248 -19.70 -8.78 -8.30
N THR A 249 -19.11 -9.98 -8.37
CA THR A 249 -19.75 -11.20 -8.91
C THR A 249 -20.29 -12.12 -7.81
N ASP A 250 -19.70 -12.08 -6.62
CA ASP A 250 -20.08 -12.88 -5.46
C ASP A 250 -20.55 -11.94 -4.33
N ASN A 251 -21.79 -11.45 -4.35
CA ASN A 251 -22.36 -10.81 -3.16
C ASN A 251 -23.91 -10.78 -3.18
N ASP A 252 -24.52 -11.83 -2.63
CA ASP A 252 -25.62 -11.64 -1.68
C ASP A 252 -24.96 -11.35 -0.32
N SER A 253 -24.54 -10.11 -0.08
CA SER A 253 -24.22 -9.69 1.29
C SER A 253 -25.51 -9.73 2.11
N ILE A 254 -25.50 -10.29 3.33
CA ILE A 254 -26.64 -10.22 4.27
C ILE A 254 -27.02 -8.76 4.58
N PHE A 255 -26.11 -7.81 4.31
CA PHE A 255 -26.27 -6.37 4.45
C PHE A 255 -26.90 -5.74 3.20
N VAL A 256 -28.15 -6.08 2.92
CA VAL A 256 -28.98 -5.33 1.98
C VAL A 256 -29.80 -4.34 2.80
N ASN A 257 -29.42 -3.06 2.76
CA ASN A 257 -30.19 -1.91 3.30
C ASN A 257 -30.06 -1.51 4.77
N GLU A 258 -28.89 -1.59 5.42
CA GLU A 258 -28.66 -1.04 6.79
C GLU A 258 -29.54 -1.62 7.92
N ASP A 259 -30.51 -2.47 7.59
CA ASP A 259 -31.34 -3.22 8.52
C ASP A 259 -30.68 -4.56 8.85
N TYR A 260 -30.48 -4.81 10.14
CA TYR A 260 -29.97 -6.08 10.66
C TYR A 260 -31.03 -7.18 10.55
N HIS A 261 -31.31 -7.67 9.35
CA HIS A 261 -32.08 -8.90 9.20
C HIS A 261 -31.17 -10.10 9.51
N LEU A 262 -31.05 -10.44 10.81
CA LEU A 262 -30.48 -11.72 11.20
C LEU A 262 -31.33 -12.83 10.57
N LYS A 263 -30.80 -13.48 9.54
CA LYS A 263 -31.39 -14.72 9.05
C LYS A 263 -31.36 -15.74 10.20
N PRO A 264 -32.45 -16.44 10.50
CA PRO A 264 -32.50 -17.45 11.56
C PRO A 264 -31.45 -18.57 11.38
N ASN A 265 -30.91 -18.70 10.17
CA ASN A 265 -29.81 -19.59 9.83
C ASN A 265 -28.51 -18.79 9.66
N ASN A 266 -28.01 -18.17 10.74
CA ASN A 266 -26.64 -17.64 10.74
C ASN A 266 -25.68 -18.83 10.51
N PRO A 267 -24.89 -18.84 9.42
CA PRO A 267 -23.97 -19.96 9.14
C PRO A 267 -22.84 -20.07 10.18
N ARG A 268 -22.66 -19.04 11.04
CA ARG A 268 -21.67 -19.05 12.10
C ARG A 268 -22.28 -19.47 13.43
N TYR A 269 -21.68 -20.46 14.08
CA TYR A 269 -22.07 -20.93 15.40
C TYR A 269 -21.68 -19.94 16.51
N ASP A 270 -22.34 -20.04 17.65
CA ASP A 270 -22.05 -19.21 18.82
C ASP A 270 -20.74 -19.63 19.50
N PHE A 271 -19.74 -18.76 19.40
CA PHE A 271 -18.40 -18.98 19.96
C PHE A 271 -18.31 -18.58 21.45
N ILE A 272 -19.30 -17.87 22.00
CA ILE A 272 -19.35 -17.46 23.41
C ILE A 272 -19.74 -18.65 24.29
N ALA A 273 -20.71 -19.46 23.84
CA ALA A 273 -21.22 -20.60 24.61
C ALA A 273 -20.30 -21.84 24.58
N THR A 274 -19.34 -21.92 23.64
CA THR A 274 -18.57 -23.15 23.37
C THR A 274 -17.06 -22.95 23.54
N GLN A 275 -16.59 -22.81 24.78
CA GLN A 275 -15.15 -22.78 25.10
C GLN A 275 -14.52 -24.19 25.00
N ARG A 276 -13.74 -24.44 23.93
CA ARG A 276 -12.91 -25.66 23.80
C ARG A 276 -11.44 -25.43 23.46
N HIS A 277 -11.01 -24.26 22.98
CA HIS A 277 -9.64 -24.02 22.49
C HIS A 277 -9.12 -22.60 22.76
N GLU A 278 -7.79 -22.45 22.96
CA GLU A 278 -7.10 -21.17 23.22
C GLU A 278 -7.32 -20.12 22.13
N PHE A 279 -7.42 -20.54 20.87
CA PHE A 279 -7.69 -19.64 19.74
C PHE A 279 -9.08 -18.98 19.82
N ARG A 280 -10.08 -19.66 20.39
CA ARG A 280 -11.42 -19.07 20.60
C ARG A 280 -11.42 -18.05 21.72
N ARG A 281 -10.55 -18.23 22.73
CA ARG A 281 -10.35 -17.24 23.80
C ARG A 281 -9.81 -15.93 23.21
N PHE A 282 -8.81 -16.02 22.33
CA PHE A 282 -8.29 -14.87 21.58
C PHE A 282 -9.35 -14.20 20.66
N HIS A 283 -10.25 -14.97 20.06
CA HIS A 283 -11.35 -14.40 19.26
C HIS A 283 -12.38 -13.68 20.15
N GLN A 284 -12.69 -14.24 21.32
CA GLN A 284 -13.61 -13.62 22.28
C GLN A 284 -13.03 -12.33 22.86
N ASP A 285 -11.75 -12.33 23.23
CA ASP A 285 -11.07 -11.15 23.79
C ASP A 285 -11.00 -9.96 22.81
N ARG A 286 -10.99 -10.23 21.49
CA ARG A 286 -11.00 -9.18 20.45
C ARG A 286 -12.39 -8.74 19.99
N CYS A 287 -13.42 -9.53 20.27
CA CYS A 287 -14.79 -9.26 19.82
C CYS A 287 -15.74 -8.84 20.94
N VAL A 288 -15.39 -9.04 22.22
CA VAL A 288 -16.18 -8.59 23.36
C VAL A 288 -15.89 -7.11 23.62
N PRO A 289 -16.87 -6.19 23.49
CA PRO A 289 -16.71 -4.85 24.03
C PRO A 289 -16.68 -4.93 25.56
N LEU A 290 -15.82 -4.13 26.19
CA LEU A 290 -15.77 -3.90 27.63
C LEU A 290 -17.15 -3.45 28.14
N TRP A 291 -18.02 -4.39 28.49
CA TRP A 291 -19.20 -4.14 29.32
C TRP A 291 -18.95 -4.80 30.66
N THR A 292 -18.28 -4.06 31.54
CA THR A 292 -18.23 -4.39 32.95
C THR A 292 -19.63 -4.22 33.55
N LEU A 293 -20.16 -5.33 34.07
CA LEU A 293 -21.13 -5.46 35.15
C LEU A 293 -21.73 -4.15 35.67
N ASP A 294 -22.99 -3.89 35.33
CA ASP A 294 -23.89 -3.18 36.23
C ASP A 294 -25.09 -4.08 36.52
N ASN A 295 -25.35 -4.23 37.81
CA ASN A 295 -26.36 -5.08 38.42
C ASN A 295 -27.75 -4.82 37.84
N VAL A 296 -28.43 -5.90 37.44
CA VAL A 296 -29.88 -5.90 37.32
C VAL A 296 -30.41 -7.13 38.06
N ASP A 297 -30.92 -6.87 39.26
CA ASP A 297 -31.87 -7.74 39.94
C ASP A 297 -33.14 -7.88 39.07
N HIS A 298 -33.60 -9.11 38.86
CA HIS A 298 -34.95 -9.58 39.23
C HIS A 298 -35.39 -10.86 38.51
N ASP A 299 -35.98 -11.74 39.32
CA ASP A 299 -37.21 -12.53 39.10
C ASP A 299 -37.42 -13.43 37.87
N VAL A 300 -38.08 -14.53 38.21
CA VAL A 300 -38.48 -15.69 37.44
C VAL A 300 -39.61 -15.35 36.44
N ASN A 301 -39.58 -16.02 35.28
CA ASN A 301 -40.63 -16.13 34.24
C ASN A 301 -40.81 -14.96 33.24
N SER A 302 -40.07 -14.98 32.13
CA SER A 302 -40.60 -14.98 30.75
C SER A 302 -39.47 -15.13 29.73
N GLY A 303 -39.79 -15.63 28.54
CA GLY A 303 -38.84 -16.10 27.51
C GLY A 303 -37.70 -15.13 27.19
N TYR A 304 -36.49 -15.69 27.13
CA TYR A 304 -35.25 -14.95 26.97
C TYR A 304 -35.15 -14.25 25.62
N ARG A 305 -35.37 -12.94 25.71
CA ARG A 305 -35.04 -11.89 24.78
C ARG A 305 -33.65 -11.39 25.16
N TRP A 306 -32.60 -11.64 24.37
CA TRP A 306 -31.29 -11.03 24.60
C TRP A 306 -30.64 -10.54 23.30
N ASN A 307 -30.49 -9.22 23.27
CA ASN A 307 -29.75 -8.44 22.28
C ASN A 307 -28.25 -8.52 22.58
N LEU A 308 -27.39 -8.59 21.56
CA LEU A 308 -26.37 -7.53 21.35
C LEU A 308 -25.71 -7.60 19.97
N ALA A 309 -25.32 -6.40 19.55
CA ALA A 309 -24.73 -5.95 18.31
C ALA A 309 -23.36 -6.54 17.97
N VAL A 310 -23.12 -6.66 16.67
CA VAL A 310 -21.78 -6.80 16.07
C VAL A 310 -21.20 -5.40 15.93
N CYS A 311 -20.01 -5.15 16.48
CA CYS A 311 -19.25 -3.92 16.34
C CYS A 311 -19.04 -3.52 14.86
N PRO A 312 -19.54 -2.35 14.41
CA PRO A 312 -18.93 -1.62 13.32
C PRO A 312 -17.78 -0.78 13.89
N GLY A 313 -16.75 -0.54 13.07
CA GLY A 313 -15.70 0.43 13.38
C GLY A 313 -16.33 1.77 13.78
N VAL A 314 -16.04 2.21 15.00
CA VAL A 314 -16.47 3.52 15.50
C VAL A 314 -15.67 4.56 14.74
N TYR A 315 -16.34 5.29 13.86
CA TYR A 315 -15.78 6.49 13.24
C TYR A 315 -15.57 7.56 14.31
N HIS A 316 -14.44 8.26 14.23
CA HIS A 316 -13.95 9.21 15.24
C HIS A 316 -14.88 10.40 15.57
N ALA A 317 -15.94 10.62 14.78
CA ALA A 317 -16.91 11.70 14.98
C ALA A 317 -17.92 11.40 16.09
N ASP A 318 -18.24 10.14 16.36
CA ASP A 318 -19.25 9.76 17.38
C ASP A 318 -18.71 9.88 18.81
N ILE A 319 -17.37 9.90 18.98
CA ILE A 319 -16.73 10.01 20.30
C ILE A 319 -16.81 11.44 20.84
N LEU A 320 -16.65 12.45 19.99
CA LEU A 320 -16.72 13.86 20.42
C LEU A 320 -18.14 14.27 20.81
N ASP A 321 -19.15 13.74 20.11
CA ASP A 321 -20.56 14.03 20.36
C ASP A 321 -21.10 13.30 21.61
N SER A 322 -20.48 12.16 21.96
CA SER A 322 -20.72 11.45 23.23
C SER A 322 -20.06 12.15 24.43
N LEU A 323 -18.86 12.71 24.25
CA LEU A 323 -18.15 13.46 25.30
C LEU A 323 -18.86 14.80 25.62
N ALA A 324 -19.36 15.51 24.60
CA ALA A 324 -20.13 16.75 24.81
C ALA A 324 -21.44 16.51 25.59
N ARG A 325 -22.11 15.38 25.37
CA ARG A 325 -23.32 14.99 26.11
C ARG A 325 -23.05 14.52 27.55
N LYS A 326 -21.88 13.96 27.82
CA LYS A 326 -21.47 13.61 29.20
C LYS A 326 -21.13 14.83 30.04
N GLN A 327 -20.57 15.88 29.44
CA GLN A 327 -20.27 17.13 30.16
C GLN A 327 -21.56 17.84 30.60
N SER A 328 -22.60 17.89 29.76
CA SER A 328 -23.87 18.55 30.10
C SER A 328 -24.69 17.80 31.17
N LEU A 329 -24.53 16.48 31.28
CA LEU A 329 -25.20 15.66 32.29
C LEU A 329 -24.51 15.71 33.67
N CYS A 330 -23.21 16.06 33.73
CA CYS A 330 -22.51 16.25 35.00
C CYS A 330 -22.90 17.56 35.69
N ASP A 331 -23.16 18.64 34.94
CA ASP A 331 -23.56 19.95 35.52
C ASP A 331 -25.00 19.93 36.09
N GLU A 332 -25.83 18.97 35.69
CA GLU A 332 -27.23 18.84 36.14
C GLU A 332 -27.39 17.98 37.41
N CYS A 333 -26.30 17.34 37.87
CA CYS A 333 -26.29 16.52 39.10
C CYS A 333 -25.61 17.21 40.30
N GLU A 334 -25.15 18.45 40.17
CA GLU A 334 -24.49 19.21 41.24
C GLU A 334 -25.37 20.33 41.83
N ASN A 335 -26.71 20.23 41.72
CA ASN A 335 -27.68 21.08 42.42
C ASN A 335 -28.64 20.28 43.32
#